data_AF-A0AAJ6CMP5-F1
#
_entry.id   AF-A0AAJ6CMP5-F1
#
_cell.length_a   1.000
_cell.length_b   1.000
_cell.length_c   1.000
_cell.angle_alpha   90.00
_cell.angle_beta   90.00
_cell.angle_gamma   90.00
#
_symmetry.space_group_name_H-M   'P 1'
#
loop_
_entity.id
_entity.type
_entity.pdbx_description
1 polymer ?
#
loop_
_entity_poly.entity_id
_entity_poly.type
_entity_poly.pdbx_seq_one_letter_code
_entity_poly.pdbx_strand_id
1 'polypeptide(L)'
;MLEGDNPWNRKVPYLFITNSGGKSEAVRAKDLSNDFQTHVAPNQVVQAHTVMRSLTEKYRDSPILMLGGPDYPPGSSREVLESYGFRQVYTAHDLHAYATSSFPYTLPGKDQKPALRHVDFSKVQFEAIFVFHDSREWGRDIQFAVDLMRADRGVFGTVLTNEEIRRRSPMPIYFSHADLLWGNDFSVARLGQGAFRIALEAVFKVR
;
A
#
# COMPACT_ATOMS: atom_id res chain seq x y z
N MET A 1 8.54 27.63 19.53
CA MET A 1 9.67 26.73 19.91
C MET A 1 10.57 26.32 18.74
N LEU A 2 10.10 25.73 17.63
CA LEU A 2 10.99 25.30 16.53
C LEU A 2 11.24 26.36 15.44
N GLU A 3 10.32 27.31 15.27
CA GLU A 3 10.33 28.30 14.18
C GLU A 3 11.13 29.59 14.45
N GLY A 4 11.98 29.60 15.48
CA GLY A 4 12.79 30.77 15.84
C GLY A 4 12.25 31.56 17.03
N ASP A 5 10.97 31.44 17.36
CA ASP A 5 10.44 31.91 18.64
C ASP A 5 10.79 30.91 19.77
N ASN A 6 12.04 31.03 20.24
CA ASN A 6 12.65 30.26 21.32
C ASN A 6 13.83 31.04 21.96
N PRO A 7 14.35 30.62 23.13
CA PRO A 7 15.42 31.33 23.85
C PRO A 7 16.73 31.51 23.08
N TRP A 8 16.95 30.73 22.01
CA TRP A 8 18.15 30.82 21.17
C TRP A 8 17.94 31.69 19.93
N ASN A 9 16.71 32.19 19.69
CA ASN A 9 16.30 32.94 18.50
C ASN A 9 16.75 32.28 17.18
N ARG A 10 16.60 30.96 17.10
CA ARG A 10 17.10 30.13 15.99
C ARG A 10 16.06 29.15 15.49
N LYS A 11 15.99 28.94 14.18
CA LYS A 11 15.22 27.84 13.60
C LYS A 11 15.94 26.51 13.84
N VAL A 12 15.19 25.52 14.33
CA VAL A 12 15.68 24.16 14.51
C VAL A 12 15.13 23.31 13.36
N PRO A 13 15.95 22.61 12.57
CA PRO A 13 15.46 21.75 11.50
C PRO A 13 14.75 20.51 12.06
N TYR A 14 13.62 20.15 11.46
CA TYR A 14 12.83 18.97 11.86
C TYR A 14 12.16 18.31 10.64
N LEU A 15 11.84 17.02 10.81
CA LEU A 15 11.02 16.22 9.91
C LEU A 15 9.85 15.61 10.69
N PHE A 16 8.71 15.46 10.03
CA PHE A 16 7.59 14.65 10.51
C PHE A 16 7.72 13.25 9.92
N ILE A 17 8.02 12.27 10.76
CA ILE A 17 8.16 10.87 10.35
C ILE A 17 7.02 10.07 10.97
N THR A 18 6.29 9.31 10.17
CA THR A 18 5.19 8.46 10.64
C THR A 18 5.10 7.16 9.85
N ASN A 19 4.78 6.07 10.55
CA ASN A 19 4.42 4.79 9.95
C ASN A 19 2.96 4.73 9.47
N SER A 20 2.20 5.81 9.63
CA SER A 20 0.88 5.95 9.00
C SER A 20 1.02 6.46 7.55
N GLY A 21 -0.09 6.51 6.81
CA GLY A 21 -0.11 7.13 5.50
C GLY A 21 -1.48 7.13 4.83
N GLY A 22 -1.49 6.94 3.52
CA GLY A 22 -2.70 6.84 2.72
C GLY A 22 -2.97 8.07 1.86
N LYS A 23 -2.59 9.26 2.33
CA LYS A 23 -2.63 10.51 1.58
C LYS A 23 -1.24 10.87 1.06
N SER A 24 -1.15 11.73 0.04
CA SER A 24 0.13 12.26 -0.40
C SER A 24 0.79 13.13 0.68
N GLU A 25 2.12 13.23 0.65
CA GLU A 25 2.87 14.07 1.58
C GLU A 25 2.42 15.53 1.52
N ALA A 26 2.00 16.01 0.35
CA ALA A 26 1.51 17.38 0.19
C ALA A 26 0.19 17.61 0.94
N VAL A 27 -0.75 16.66 0.88
CA VAL A 27 -2.00 16.76 1.65
C VAL A 27 -1.71 16.65 3.13
N ARG A 28 -0.83 15.72 3.55
CA ARG A 28 -0.47 15.57 4.96
C ARG A 28 0.26 16.80 5.51
N ALA A 29 1.16 17.40 4.75
CA ALA A 29 1.84 18.63 5.13
C ALA A 29 0.85 19.79 5.32
N LYS A 30 -0.20 19.87 4.49
CA LYS A 30 -1.29 20.84 4.68
C LYS A 30 -2.07 20.57 5.97
N ASP A 31 -2.43 19.31 6.24
CA ASP A 31 -3.11 18.93 7.49
C ASP A 31 -2.26 19.34 8.71
N LEU A 32 -0.98 18.96 8.74
CA LEU A 32 -0.05 19.32 9.82
C LEU A 32 0.17 20.83 9.95
N SER A 33 0.17 21.56 8.83
CA SER A 33 0.31 23.02 8.87
C SER A 33 -0.87 23.68 9.58
N ASN A 34 -2.08 23.16 9.34
CA ASN A 34 -3.29 23.62 10.00
C ASN A 34 -3.30 23.19 11.48
N ASP A 35 -2.95 21.95 11.80
CA ASP A 35 -2.98 21.45 13.17
C ASP A 35 -2.00 22.21 14.08
N PHE A 36 -0.79 22.48 13.59
CA PHE A 36 0.26 23.14 14.35
C PHE A 36 0.34 24.65 14.14
N GLN A 37 -0.52 25.22 13.29
CA GLN A 37 -0.54 26.64 12.95
C GLN A 37 0.84 27.17 12.51
N THR A 38 1.57 26.35 11.76
CA THR A 38 2.91 26.66 11.24
C THR A 38 3.04 26.12 9.82
N HIS A 39 3.92 26.69 9.00
CA HIS A 39 4.14 26.14 7.66
C HIS A 39 4.93 24.83 7.73
N VAL A 40 4.35 23.77 7.18
CA VAL A 40 5.00 22.48 6.96
C VAL A 40 5.09 22.23 5.46
N ALA A 41 6.30 22.07 4.95
CA ALA A 41 6.53 21.75 3.55
C ALA A 41 6.38 20.24 3.29
N PRO A 42 5.94 19.81 2.08
CA PRO A 42 5.78 18.39 1.76
C PRO A 42 7.06 17.56 1.91
N ASN A 43 8.23 18.15 1.65
CA ASN A 43 9.53 17.49 1.82
C ASN A 43 9.96 17.32 3.29
N GLN A 44 9.22 17.91 4.24
CA GLN A 44 9.41 17.68 5.66
C GLN A 44 8.60 16.48 6.18
N VAL A 45 7.76 15.87 5.35
CA VAL A 45 6.88 14.77 5.73
C VAL A 45 7.39 13.46 5.12
N VAL A 46 7.61 12.46 5.97
CA VAL A 46 7.95 11.09 5.60
C VAL A 46 6.88 10.17 6.20
N GLN A 47 6.06 9.60 5.33
CA GLN A 47 5.05 8.60 5.65
C GLN A 47 5.57 7.19 5.32
N ALA A 48 4.86 6.16 5.76
CA ALA A 48 5.26 4.76 5.53
C ALA A 48 5.53 4.45 4.05
N HIS A 49 4.66 4.91 3.15
CA HIS A 49 4.82 4.68 1.71
C HIS A 49 5.85 5.59 1.04
N THR A 50 6.35 6.65 1.68
CA THR A 50 7.34 7.57 1.08
C THR A 50 8.61 6.81 0.66
N VAL A 51 9.02 5.80 1.43
CA VAL A 51 10.18 4.97 1.12
C VAL A 51 10.02 4.17 -0.18
N MET A 52 8.77 3.87 -0.57
CA MET A 52 8.48 3.14 -1.82
C MET A 52 8.86 3.96 -3.05
N ARG A 53 9.02 5.30 -2.96
CA ARG A 53 9.51 6.12 -4.06
C ARG A 53 10.84 5.62 -4.62
N SER A 54 11.73 5.10 -3.78
CA SER A 54 13.00 4.49 -4.20
C SER A 54 12.83 3.28 -5.12
N LEU A 55 11.73 2.54 -4.98
CA LEU A 55 11.43 1.35 -5.79
C LEU A 55 11.02 1.71 -7.23
N THR A 56 10.78 2.99 -7.52
CA THR A 56 10.47 3.48 -8.87
C THR A 56 11.61 3.21 -9.83
N GLU A 57 12.87 3.22 -9.37
CA GLU A 57 14.02 2.87 -10.21
C GLU A 57 13.91 1.46 -10.80
N LYS A 58 13.26 0.55 -10.06
CA LYS A 58 13.08 -0.85 -10.44
C LYS A 58 11.75 -1.12 -11.14
N TYR A 59 10.65 -0.55 -10.65
CA TYR A 59 9.29 -0.92 -11.09
C TYR A 59 8.51 0.21 -11.79
N ARG A 60 9.18 1.27 -12.28
CA ARG A 60 8.54 2.40 -12.97
C ARG A 60 7.49 1.97 -13.99
N ASP A 61 7.88 1.04 -14.86
CA ASP A 61 7.09 0.55 -15.99
C ASP A 61 6.55 -0.87 -15.75
N SER A 62 6.78 -1.46 -14.59
CA SER A 62 6.35 -2.83 -14.25
C SER A 62 4.95 -2.84 -13.64
N PRO A 63 4.07 -3.81 -13.99
CA PRO A 63 2.80 -4.00 -13.29
C PRO A 63 3.01 -4.40 -11.82
N ILE A 64 2.44 -3.63 -10.90
CA ILE A 64 2.47 -3.93 -9.46
C ILE A 64 1.05 -4.01 -8.90
N LEU A 65 0.86 -4.92 -7.94
CA LEU A 65 -0.37 -4.99 -7.16
C LEU A 65 -0.19 -4.18 -5.88
N MET A 66 -0.97 -3.11 -5.73
CA MET A 66 -1.08 -2.33 -4.52
C MET A 66 -2.18 -2.90 -3.61
N LEU A 67 -1.81 -3.19 -2.37
CA LEU A 67 -2.71 -3.66 -1.31
C LEU A 67 -2.83 -2.62 -0.20
N GLY A 68 -4.03 -2.55 0.38
CA GLY A 68 -4.38 -1.57 1.40
C GLY A 68 -4.42 -0.12 0.91
N GLY A 69 -4.69 0.78 1.84
CA GLY A 69 -4.91 2.20 1.57
C GLY A 69 -6.34 2.64 1.84
N PRO A 70 -6.57 3.93 2.16
CA PRO A 70 -7.93 4.48 2.23
C PRO A 70 -8.71 4.22 0.94
N ASP A 71 -9.95 3.74 1.11
CA ASP A 71 -10.91 3.57 0.01
C ASP A 71 -11.50 4.90 -0.48
N TYR A 72 -11.38 5.95 0.34
CA TYR A 72 -11.95 7.26 0.06
C TYR A 72 -10.90 8.39 0.19
N PRO A 73 -10.83 9.30 -0.80
CA PRO A 73 -11.56 9.24 -2.07
C PRO A 73 -11.07 8.08 -2.97
N PRO A 74 -11.95 7.44 -3.77
CA PRO A 74 -11.56 6.31 -4.62
C PRO A 74 -10.38 6.67 -5.52
N GLY A 75 -9.39 5.78 -5.61
CA GLY A 75 -8.20 5.97 -6.44
C GLY A 75 -7.07 6.79 -5.80
N SER A 76 -7.33 7.55 -4.73
CA SER A 76 -6.32 8.42 -4.11
C SER A 76 -5.03 7.71 -3.68
N SER A 77 -5.15 6.50 -3.10
CA SER A 77 -3.98 5.69 -2.74
C SER A 77 -3.13 5.31 -3.97
N ARG A 78 -3.78 5.02 -5.10
CA ARG A 78 -3.09 4.73 -6.37
C ARG A 78 -2.35 5.97 -6.87
N GLU A 79 -3.02 7.13 -6.84
CA GLU A 79 -2.46 8.41 -7.28
C GLU A 79 -1.18 8.77 -6.51
N VAL A 80 -1.06 8.38 -5.23
CA VAL A 80 0.18 8.57 -4.46
C VAL A 80 1.33 7.80 -5.11
N LEU A 81 1.17 6.51 -5.40
CA LEU A 81 2.21 5.74 -6.09
C LEU A 81 2.47 6.26 -7.50
N GLU A 82 1.43 6.63 -8.25
CA GLU A 82 1.59 7.23 -9.58
C GLU A 82 2.40 8.54 -9.51
N SER A 83 2.19 9.36 -8.48
CA SER A 83 2.96 10.59 -8.25
C SER A 83 4.44 10.35 -7.95
N TYR A 84 4.81 9.15 -7.47
CA TYR A 84 6.21 8.75 -7.32
C TYR A 84 6.84 8.29 -8.63
N GLY A 85 6.02 7.99 -9.65
CA GLY A 85 6.45 7.63 -11.00
C GLY A 85 6.08 6.21 -11.43
N PHE A 86 5.37 5.43 -10.61
CA PHE A 86 4.87 4.11 -11.02
C PHE A 86 3.74 4.25 -12.05
N ARG A 87 3.83 3.60 -13.21
CA ARG A 87 2.84 3.75 -14.29
C ARG A 87 1.76 2.67 -14.30
N GLN A 88 2.11 1.47 -13.85
CA GLN A 88 1.25 0.29 -13.89
C GLN A 88 0.83 -0.16 -12.48
N VAL A 89 0.14 0.72 -11.76
CA VAL A 89 -0.39 0.44 -10.42
C VAL A 89 -1.81 -0.11 -10.52
N TYR A 90 -2.00 -1.35 -10.10
CA TYR A 90 -3.31 -1.98 -9.98
C TYR A 90 -3.61 -2.26 -8.51
N THR A 91 -4.88 -2.28 -8.16
CA THR A 91 -5.37 -2.40 -6.77
C THR A 91 -6.13 -3.71 -6.60
N ALA A 92 -6.31 -4.14 -5.35
CA ALA A 92 -7.20 -5.25 -5.05
C ALA A 92 -8.64 -5.02 -5.56
N HIS A 93 -9.09 -3.76 -5.61
CA HIS A 93 -10.41 -3.43 -6.16
C HIS A 93 -10.49 -3.70 -7.68
N ASP A 94 -9.41 -3.49 -8.43
CA ASP A 94 -9.36 -3.77 -9.87
C ASP A 94 -9.46 -5.27 -10.16
N LEU A 95 -8.68 -6.09 -9.45
CA LEU A 95 -8.70 -7.55 -9.59
C LEU A 95 -10.07 -8.12 -9.21
N HIS A 96 -10.64 -7.64 -8.10
CA HIS A 96 -11.94 -8.11 -7.65
C HIS A 96 -13.07 -7.73 -8.61
N ALA A 97 -13.02 -6.53 -9.20
CA ALA A 97 -13.98 -6.12 -10.21
C ALA A 97 -13.84 -6.89 -11.53
N TYR A 98 -12.63 -7.27 -11.92
CA TYR A 98 -12.37 -8.08 -13.10
C TYR A 98 -12.92 -9.51 -12.96
N ALA A 99 -12.67 -10.16 -11.82
CA ALA A 99 -13.13 -11.51 -11.54
C ALA A 99 -13.79 -11.57 -10.16
N THR A 100 -15.10 -11.34 -10.09
CA THR A 100 -15.86 -11.30 -8.82
C THR A 100 -15.79 -12.61 -8.04
N SER A 101 -15.68 -13.75 -8.74
CA SER A 101 -15.53 -15.06 -8.11
C SER A 101 -14.16 -15.28 -7.44
N SER A 102 -13.18 -14.42 -7.69
CA SER A 102 -11.84 -14.53 -7.06
C SER A 102 -11.87 -14.29 -5.55
N PHE A 103 -12.89 -13.58 -5.05
CA PHE A 103 -13.13 -13.44 -3.62
C PHE A 103 -14.64 -13.43 -3.33
N PRO A 104 -15.28 -14.60 -3.15
CA PRO A 104 -16.74 -14.72 -3.16
C PRO A 104 -17.43 -14.22 -1.89
N TYR A 105 -16.68 -13.74 -0.90
CA TYR A 105 -17.22 -13.36 0.41
C TYR A 105 -17.73 -11.92 0.47
N THR A 106 -17.32 -11.07 -0.49
CA THR A 106 -17.78 -9.69 -0.61
C THR A 106 -18.04 -9.35 -2.07
N LEU A 107 -18.85 -8.32 -2.32
CA LEU A 107 -19.01 -7.77 -3.66
C LEU A 107 -17.99 -6.63 -3.88
N PRO A 108 -17.54 -6.38 -5.11
CA PRO A 108 -16.76 -5.18 -5.40
C PRO A 108 -17.51 -3.92 -4.95
N GLY A 109 -16.81 -3.05 -4.22
CA GLY A 109 -17.38 -1.81 -3.69
C GLY A 109 -17.91 -0.93 -4.83
N LYS A 110 -19.21 -0.62 -4.82
CA LYS A 110 -19.83 0.19 -5.88
C LYS A 110 -19.20 1.58 -5.98
N ASP A 111 -18.78 2.13 -4.86
CA ASP A 111 -18.16 3.46 -4.78
C ASP A 111 -16.74 3.49 -5.34
N GLN A 112 -16.10 2.33 -5.51
CA GLN A 112 -14.77 2.23 -6.12
C GLN A 112 -14.82 2.30 -7.65
N LYS A 113 -16.00 2.09 -8.26
CA LYS A 113 -16.18 2.06 -9.73
C LYS A 113 -15.50 3.20 -10.50
N PRO A 114 -15.57 4.47 -10.05
CA PRO A 114 -14.95 5.59 -10.79
C PRO A 114 -13.43 5.47 -10.91
N ALA A 115 -12.77 4.74 -10.01
CA ALA A 115 -11.32 4.59 -9.97
C ALA A 115 -10.81 3.25 -10.53
N LEU A 116 -11.71 2.34 -10.96
CA LEU A 116 -11.31 1.03 -11.45
C LEU A 116 -10.57 1.14 -12.79
N ARG A 117 -9.51 0.34 -12.95
CA ARG A 117 -8.84 0.13 -14.23
C ARG A 117 -9.46 -1.08 -14.93
N HIS A 118 -10.05 -0.86 -16.10
CA HIS A 118 -10.61 -1.92 -16.94
C HIS A 118 -9.51 -2.52 -17.82
N VAL A 119 -8.85 -3.55 -17.30
CA VAL A 119 -7.75 -4.26 -17.98
C VAL A 119 -8.02 -5.76 -17.95
N ASP A 120 -7.56 -6.46 -18.99
CA ASP A 120 -7.58 -7.92 -19.03
C ASP A 120 -6.42 -8.49 -18.20
N PHE A 121 -6.69 -8.83 -16.93
CA PHE A 121 -5.64 -9.31 -16.01
C PHE A 121 -5.06 -10.68 -16.37
N SER A 122 -5.66 -11.41 -17.32
CA SER A 122 -5.02 -12.61 -17.91
C SER A 122 -3.77 -12.28 -18.75
N LYS A 123 -3.58 -11.01 -19.10
CA LYS A 123 -2.44 -10.52 -19.90
C LYS A 123 -1.46 -9.66 -19.10
N VAL A 124 -1.76 -9.42 -17.81
CA VAL A 124 -0.90 -8.62 -16.93
C VAL A 124 0.02 -9.55 -16.16
N GLN A 125 1.32 -9.35 -16.29
CA GLN A 125 2.35 -10.06 -15.52
C GLN A 125 2.78 -9.16 -14.37
N PHE A 126 2.27 -9.41 -13.17
CA PHE A 126 2.67 -8.68 -11.98
C PHE A 126 4.12 -9.00 -11.61
N GLU A 127 4.93 -7.98 -11.33
CA GLU A 127 6.34 -8.13 -10.95
C GLU A 127 6.60 -7.92 -9.45
N ALA A 128 5.67 -7.28 -8.74
CA ALA A 128 5.76 -7.10 -7.29
C ALA A 128 4.38 -6.81 -6.65
N ILE A 129 4.31 -7.04 -5.35
CA ILE A 129 3.18 -6.67 -4.49
C ILE A 129 3.64 -5.58 -3.52
N PHE A 130 2.91 -4.47 -3.47
CA PHE A 130 3.20 -3.34 -2.60
C PHE A 130 2.06 -3.22 -1.58
N VAL A 131 2.33 -3.51 -0.31
CA VAL A 131 1.40 -3.29 0.79
C VAL A 131 1.58 -1.85 1.25
N PHE A 132 0.84 -0.96 0.58
CA PHE A 132 0.97 0.51 0.67
C PHE A 132 0.54 1.08 2.02
N HIS A 133 -0.47 0.45 2.64
CA HIS A 133 -1.03 0.81 3.94
C HIS A 133 -1.81 -0.41 4.47
N ASP A 134 -2.38 -0.33 5.68
CA ASP A 134 -3.33 -1.34 6.19
C ASP A 134 -4.47 -1.65 5.20
N SER A 135 -4.76 -2.95 5.07
CA SER A 135 -5.91 -3.47 4.34
C SER A 135 -7.19 -3.36 5.18
N ARG A 136 -8.31 -3.04 4.51
CA ARG A 136 -9.67 -3.05 5.09
C ARG A 136 -10.40 -4.38 4.85
N GLU A 137 -9.86 -5.24 3.99
CA GLU A 137 -10.41 -6.54 3.60
C GLU A 137 -9.28 -7.59 3.59
N TRP A 138 -8.84 -7.99 4.79
CA TRP A 138 -7.65 -8.83 4.96
C TRP A 138 -7.77 -10.16 4.20
N GLY A 139 -8.95 -10.80 4.22
CA GLY A 139 -9.15 -12.06 3.53
C GLY A 139 -8.88 -11.94 2.04
N ARG A 140 -9.41 -10.90 1.39
CA ARG A 140 -9.23 -10.64 -0.04
C ARG A 140 -7.79 -10.32 -0.37
N ASP A 141 -7.21 -9.39 0.36
CA ASP A 141 -5.87 -8.90 0.05
C ASP A 141 -4.80 -9.98 0.34
N ILE A 142 -5.01 -10.83 1.36
CA ILE A 142 -4.21 -12.05 1.59
C ILE A 142 -4.39 -13.05 0.44
N GLN A 143 -5.63 -13.33 0.04
CA GLN A 143 -5.93 -14.25 -1.07
C GLN A 143 -5.20 -13.81 -2.34
N PHE A 144 -5.32 -12.55 -2.73
CA PHE A 144 -4.68 -12.03 -3.95
C PHE A 144 -3.16 -11.99 -3.86
N ALA A 145 -2.59 -11.64 -2.69
CA ALA A 145 -1.16 -11.72 -2.50
C ALA A 145 -0.64 -13.16 -2.67
N VAL A 146 -1.32 -14.14 -2.04
CA VAL A 146 -0.96 -15.56 -2.15
C VAL A 146 -1.12 -16.05 -3.59
N ASP A 147 -2.21 -15.69 -4.28
CA ASP A 147 -2.44 -16.09 -5.67
C ASP A 147 -1.33 -15.58 -6.58
N LEU A 148 -0.91 -14.32 -6.48
CA LEU A 148 0.20 -13.79 -7.28
C LEU A 148 1.56 -14.38 -6.88
N MET A 149 1.77 -14.69 -5.60
CA MET A 149 2.96 -15.43 -5.15
C MET A 149 2.98 -16.88 -5.63
N ARG A 150 1.88 -17.42 -6.14
CA ARG A 150 1.79 -18.78 -6.69
C ARG A 150 1.55 -18.81 -8.20
N ALA A 151 1.24 -17.68 -8.80
CA ALA A 151 0.95 -17.54 -10.22
C ALA A 151 2.14 -17.89 -11.12
N ASP A 152 1.83 -18.39 -12.31
CA ASP A 152 2.79 -18.47 -13.41
C ASP A 152 3.12 -17.04 -13.87
N ARG A 153 4.38 -16.64 -13.72
CA ARG A 153 4.89 -15.31 -14.09
C ARG A 153 4.02 -14.14 -13.62
N GLY A 154 3.43 -14.27 -12.42
CA GLY A 154 2.60 -13.23 -11.83
C GLY A 154 1.29 -12.95 -12.58
N VAL A 155 0.81 -13.87 -13.43
CA VAL A 155 -0.47 -13.70 -14.14
C VAL A 155 -1.63 -14.13 -13.25
N PHE A 156 -2.56 -13.20 -12.99
CA PHE A 156 -3.71 -13.45 -12.13
C PHE A 156 -4.60 -14.58 -12.69
N GLY A 157 -5.04 -15.50 -11.80
CA GLY A 157 -5.85 -16.67 -12.18
C GLY A 157 -5.05 -17.88 -12.65
N THR A 158 -3.71 -17.82 -12.68
CA THR A 158 -2.84 -18.97 -12.91
C THR A 158 -2.28 -19.51 -11.60
N VAL A 159 -1.81 -20.75 -11.60
CA VAL A 159 -1.16 -21.37 -10.43
C VAL A 159 -0.07 -22.33 -10.88
N LEU A 160 1.10 -22.19 -10.29
CA LEU A 160 2.22 -23.11 -10.44
C LEU A 160 2.09 -24.28 -9.46
N THR A 161 2.69 -25.40 -9.82
CA THR A 161 2.88 -26.51 -8.90
C THR A 161 3.86 -26.13 -7.78
N ASN A 162 3.80 -26.84 -6.65
CA ASN A 162 4.73 -26.61 -5.54
C ASN A 162 6.19 -26.84 -5.93
N GLU A 163 6.46 -27.71 -6.91
CA GLU A 163 7.81 -27.94 -7.42
C GLU A 163 8.33 -26.76 -8.24
N GLU A 164 7.50 -26.20 -9.12
CA GLU A 164 7.84 -24.99 -9.90
C GLU A 164 8.04 -23.78 -9.00
N ILE A 165 7.19 -23.62 -7.97
CA ILE A 165 7.35 -22.54 -6.97
C ILE A 165 8.69 -22.65 -6.24
N ARG A 166 9.12 -23.86 -5.86
CA ARG A 166 10.42 -24.08 -5.19
C ARG A 166 11.62 -23.80 -6.10
N ARG A 167 11.46 -23.87 -7.42
CA ARG A 167 12.53 -23.67 -8.40
C ARG A 167 12.68 -22.23 -8.88
N ARG A 168 11.68 -21.38 -8.67
CA ARG A 168 11.70 -19.98 -9.13
C ARG A 168 12.12 -19.03 -8.02
N SER A 169 12.53 -17.82 -8.42
CA SER A 169 12.63 -16.71 -7.48
C SER A 169 11.24 -16.34 -6.94
N PRO A 170 11.11 -16.09 -5.62
CA PRO A 170 9.85 -15.65 -5.05
C PRO A 170 9.45 -14.28 -5.61
N MET A 171 8.13 -14.04 -5.70
CA MET A 171 7.57 -12.74 -6.03
C MET A 171 7.94 -11.73 -4.93
N PRO A 172 8.58 -10.59 -5.25
CA PRO A 172 8.85 -9.54 -4.28
C PRO A 172 7.56 -8.98 -3.68
N ILE A 173 7.52 -8.86 -2.36
CA ILE A 173 6.49 -8.14 -1.62
C ILE A 173 7.14 -7.09 -0.72
N TYR A 174 6.62 -5.86 -0.76
CA TYR A 174 7.13 -4.74 0.02
C TYR A 174 6.05 -4.23 0.96
N PHE A 175 6.38 -4.15 2.25
CA PHE A 175 5.51 -3.54 3.27
C PHE A 175 6.01 -2.14 3.58
N SER A 176 5.09 -1.19 3.66
CA SER A 176 5.40 0.21 3.98
C SER A 176 5.87 0.40 5.44
N HIS A 177 5.40 -0.43 6.37
CA HIS A 177 5.84 -0.47 7.77
C HIS A 177 5.55 -1.85 8.40
N ALA A 178 6.08 -2.07 9.60
CA ALA A 178 6.03 -3.38 10.28
C ALA A 178 5.36 -3.34 11.67
N ASP A 179 4.68 -2.24 12.02
CA ASP A 179 4.07 -2.07 13.33
C ASP A 179 2.96 -3.10 13.56
N LEU A 180 3.12 -3.94 14.59
CA LEU A 180 2.09 -4.89 15.00
C LEU A 180 0.86 -4.17 15.56
N LEU A 181 1.11 -3.12 16.34
CA LEU A 181 0.11 -2.36 17.09
C LEU A 181 0.28 -0.86 16.83
N TRP A 182 -0.82 -0.14 16.82
CA TRP A 182 -0.83 1.32 16.76
C TRP A 182 -1.95 1.91 17.63
N GLY A 183 -1.79 3.18 18.00
CA GLY A 183 -2.76 3.93 18.81
C GLY A 183 -3.68 4.80 17.96
N ASN A 184 -4.96 4.82 18.29
CA ASN A 184 -5.96 5.76 17.78
C ASN A 184 -6.84 6.24 18.94
N ASP A 185 -7.98 6.88 18.65
CA ASP A 185 -8.90 7.40 19.68
C ASP A 185 -9.54 6.32 20.57
N PHE A 186 -9.36 5.04 20.24
CA PHE A 186 -9.83 3.94 21.07
C PHE A 186 -8.87 3.69 22.25
N SER A 187 -9.41 3.24 23.38
CA SER A 187 -8.66 3.09 24.63
C SER A 187 -7.60 1.98 24.63
N VAL A 188 -7.62 1.09 23.63
CA VAL A 188 -6.70 -0.04 23.49
C VAL A 188 -6.11 -0.07 22.09
N ALA A 189 -4.81 -0.35 21.99
CA ALA A 189 -4.09 -0.45 20.72
C ALA A 189 -4.82 -1.34 19.69
N ARG A 190 -4.76 -0.94 18.42
CA ARG A 190 -5.35 -1.66 17.27
C ARG A 190 -4.24 -2.37 16.50
N LEU A 191 -4.60 -3.42 15.76
CA LEU A 191 -3.68 -4.09 14.85
C LEU A 191 -3.29 -3.15 13.71
N GLY A 192 -2.00 -3.15 13.37
CA GLY A 192 -1.46 -2.43 12.21
C GLY A 192 -0.96 -3.39 11.12
N GLN A 193 -0.24 -2.84 10.14
CA GLN A 193 0.23 -3.58 8.97
C GLN A 193 1.18 -4.73 9.32
N GLY A 194 1.90 -4.66 10.44
CA GLY A 194 2.72 -5.76 10.95
C GLY A 194 1.91 -7.00 11.29
N ALA A 195 0.68 -6.84 11.81
CA ALA A 195 -0.22 -7.96 12.06
C ALA A 195 -0.73 -8.57 10.74
N PHE A 196 -1.06 -7.72 9.76
CA PHE A 196 -1.41 -8.18 8.41
C PHE A 196 -0.26 -8.98 7.76
N ARG A 197 0.99 -8.52 7.88
CA ARG A 197 2.18 -9.24 7.41
C ARG A 197 2.28 -10.63 8.03
N ILE A 198 2.12 -10.73 9.36
CA ILE A 198 2.18 -12.02 10.07
C ILE A 198 1.06 -12.96 9.60
N ALA A 199 -0.16 -12.44 9.45
CA ALA A 199 -1.29 -13.23 8.95
C ALA A 199 -1.04 -13.75 7.52
N LEU A 200 -0.56 -12.89 6.62
CA LEU A 200 -0.18 -13.27 5.26
C LEU A 200 0.90 -14.36 5.27
N GLU A 201 1.98 -14.16 6.03
CA GLU A 201 3.08 -15.12 6.13
C GLU A 201 2.64 -16.46 6.68
N ALA A 202 1.75 -16.47 7.67
CA ALA A 202 1.20 -17.69 8.23
C ALA A 202 0.38 -18.46 7.19
N VAL A 203 -0.50 -17.78 6.45
CA VAL A 203 -1.29 -18.40 5.38
C VAL A 203 -0.38 -18.92 4.26
N PHE A 204 0.62 -18.15 3.86
CA PHE A 204 1.56 -18.55 2.81
C PHE A 204 2.38 -19.79 3.19
N LYS A 205 2.81 -19.92 4.45
CA LYS A 205 3.62 -21.07 4.92
C LYS A 205 2.85 -22.39 5.00
N VAL A 206 1.55 -22.34 5.26
CA VAL A 206 0.71 -23.55 5.42
C VAL A 206 0.22 -24.07 4.05
N ARG A 207 0.41 -23.29 2.98
CA ARG A 207 -0.12 -23.56 1.64
C ARG A 207 0.96 -23.86 0.61
#